data_AF-A0A6L3EKU5-F1
#
_entry.id   AF-A0A6L3EKU5-F1
#
_cell.length_a   1.000
_cell.length_b   1.000
_cell.length_c   1.000
_cell.angle_alpha   90.00
_cell.angle_beta   90.00
_cell.angle_gamma   90.00
#
_symmetry.space_group_name_H-M   'P 1'
#
loop_
_entity.id
_entity.type
_entity.pdbx_description
1 polymer ?
#
loop_
_entity_poly.entity_id
_entity_poly.type
_entity_poly.pdbx_seq_one_letter_code
_entity_poly.pdbx_strand_id
1 'polypeptide(L)'
;METTSGWSRYAAFIGLDVHKETIAVALALPGRDEPQYRGEIKHEPKALKRWLERLNDEFGGTLLLFCYEAGPCGYGLYRQLTEAGHNCQVVAPSLIPKKPGERIKTDRRDALKLARLLRAGDLTAVWVPGTEQEAMRDLTRARDDMKSQEGKARQQLNAFVLRHGHHWPRGKTRWTETHFNWLESIRFEQPWLQIVLQEYIDAVKAATQRVADLTDQLLRALPGWSLAPVVDALVALRGIDKLAATVLLAELGDISRFDSPKQLMAYLGLVPSEHSTGARRRQGAITLTGNGHARRMLVECAWSYRFPAHQTMHLKRKAKDASEAAKAIAWRAQKRLCDRYRQLSQAGKNIKLVCVAIARELVGFIWDIVRHEMPRVQIAPAGR
;
A
#
# COMPACT_ATOMS: atom_id res chain seq x y z
N MET A 1 0.10 -3.88 35.00
CA MET A 1 -0.99 -4.85 35.26
C MET A 1 -2.36 -4.25 34.90
N GLU A 2 -2.48 -3.53 33.78
CA GLU A 2 -3.76 -2.98 33.29
C GLU A 2 -3.78 -3.03 31.75
N THR A 3 -4.00 -4.23 31.18
CA THR A 3 -4.27 -4.40 29.74
C THR A 3 -5.44 -5.34 29.46
N THR A 4 -6.08 -5.90 30.49
CA THR A 4 -7.13 -6.92 30.37
C THR A 4 -8.55 -6.40 30.23
N SER A 5 -8.81 -5.09 30.38
CA SER A 5 -10.20 -4.58 30.43
C SER A 5 -10.95 -4.62 29.08
N GLY A 6 -10.24 -4.70 27.95
CA GLY A 6 -10.86 -4.78 26.62
C GLY A 6 -11.25 -6.18 26.17
N TRP A 7 -10.72 -7.22 26.84
CA TRP A 7 -10.81 -8.61 26.41
C TRP A 7 -11.91 -9.40 27.14
N SER A 8 -12.41 -8.90 28.28
CA SER A 8 -13.45 -9.53 29.10
C SER A 8 -14.83 -9.60 28.44
N ARG A 9 -15.05 -8.86 27.35
CA ARG A 9 -16.32 -8.87 26.61
C ARG A 9 -16.49 -10.02 25.62
N TYR A 10 -15.42 -10.78 25.35
CA TYR A 10 -15.45 -11.84 24.35
C TYR A 10 -15.60 -13.22 24.99
N ALA A 11 -16.57 -14.01 24.51
CA ALA A 11 -16.77 -15.37 25.01
C ALA A 11 -15.76 -16.38 24.45
N ALA A 12 -15.17 -16.09 23.28
CA ALA A 12 -14.09 -16.89 22.72
C ALA A 12 -13.23 -16.09 21.71
N PHE A 13 -12.02 -16.60 21.49
CA PHE A 13 -11.02 -16.10 20.55
C PHE A 13 -10.79 -17.13 19.46
N ILE A 14 -11.09 -16.77 18.21
CA ILE A 14 -11.16 -17.71 17.10
C ILE A 14 -10.05 -17.39 16.09
N GLY A 15 -9.15 -18.35 15.89
CA GLY A 15 -8.11 -18.29 14.88
C GLY A 15 -8.56 -19.02 13.62
N LEU A 16 -8.47 -18.35 12.48
CA LEU A 16 -8.85 -18.87 11.18
C LEU A 16 -7.63 -18.87 10.26
N ASP A 17 -7.23 -20.06 9.82
CA ASP A 17 -6.29 -20.18 8.70
C ASP A 17 -7.07 -20.37 7.41
N VAL A 18 -6.94 -19.40 6.50
CA VAL A 18 -7.86 -19.19 5.39
C VAL A 18 -7.23 -19.62 4.08
N HIS A 19 -7.79 -20.65 3.48
CA HIS A 19 -7.45 -21.13 2.14
C HIS A 19 -8.59 -20.82 1.15
N LYS A 20 -8.33 -20.96 -0.16
CA LYS A 20 -9.33 -20.64 -1.21
C LYS A 20 -10.62 -21.46 -1.12
N GLU A 21 -10.55 -22.68 -0.58
CA GLU A 21 -11.67 -23.65 -0.55
C GLU A 21 -12.12 -23.97 0.87
N THR A 22 -11.23 -23.87 1.84
CA THR A 22 -11.46 -24.27 3.23
C THR A 22 -10.90 -23.24 4.20
N ILE A 23 -11.45 -23.23 5.41
CA ILE A 23 -10.97 -22.44 6.54
C ILE A 23 -10.76 -23.40 7.71
N ALA A 24 -9.52 -23.52 8.17
CA ALA A 24 -9.18 -24.28 9.37
C ALA A 24 -9.47 -23.42 10.61
N VAL A 25 -10.21 -23.99 11.57
CA VAL A 25 -10.77 -23.25 12.70
C VAL A 25 -10.16 -23.73 14.01
N ALA A 26 -9.70 -22.78 14.83
CA ALA A 26 -9.35 -23.03 16.22
C ALA A 26 -10.02 -22.02 17.15
N LEU A 27 -10.32 -22.47 18.37
CA LEU A 27 -11.01 -21.69 19.38
C LEU A 27 -10.24 -21.71 20.70
N ALA A 28 -10.05 -20.56 21.31
CA ALA A 28 -9.53 -20.41 22.65
C ALA A 28 -10.58 -19.74 23.54
N LEU A 29 -10.93 -20.38 24.65
CA LEU A 29 -11.76 -19.76 25.68
C LEU A 29 -10.93 -18.74 26.49
N PRO A 30 -11.59 -17.76 27.13
CA PRO A 30 -10.97 -16.93 28.15
C PRO A 30 -10.25 -17.79 29.20
N GLY A 31 -9.13 -17.29 29.72
CA GLY A 31 -8.29 -18.04 30.65
C GLY A 31 -6.97 -18.50 30.03
N ARG A 32 -6.47 -19.65 30.49
CA ARG A 32 -5.12 -20.14 30.15
C ARG A 32 -5.09 -21.47 29.41
N ASP A 33 -6.24 -22.14 29.26
CA ASP A 33 -6.30 -23.43 28.59
C ASP A 33 -5.82 -23.36 27.14
N GLU A 34 -5.32 -24.49 26.64
CA GLU A 34 -4.84 -24.57 25.27
C GLU A 34 -6.00 -24.42 24.27
N PRO A 35 -5.79 -23.69 23.15
CA PRO A 35 -6.80 -23.61 22.10
C PRO A 35 -7.15 -25.00 21.55
N GLN A 36 -8.41 -25.16 21.18
CA GLN A 36 -8.95 -26.39 20.61
C GLN A 36 -9.12 -26.24 19.11
N TYR A 37 -8.70 -27.26 18.35
CA TYR A 37 -8.97 -27.32 16.92
C TYR A 37 -10.40 -27.80 16.68
N ARG A 38 -11.16 -27.08 15.86
CA ARG A 38 -12.60 -27.33 15.61
C ARG A 38 -12.86 -27.90 14.21
N GLY A 39 -11.81 -28.30 13.49
CA GLY A 39 -11.91 -28.82 12.13
C GLY A 39 -11.88 -27.73 11.07
N GLU A 40 -12.40 -28.08 9.89
CA GLU A 40 -12.44 -27.21 8.72
C GLU A 40 -13.88 -26.93 8.29
N ILE A 41 -14.09 -25.73 7.74
CA ILE A 41 -15.34 -25.35 7.08
C ILE A 41 -15.05 -24.97 5.63
N LYS A 42 -16.05 -25.09 4.76
CA LYS A 42 -15.95 -24.57 3.39
C LYS A 42 -15.87 -23.05 3.39
N HIS A 43 -15.01 -22.49 2.55
CA HIS A 43 -14.89 -21.05 2.34
C HIS A 43 -15.98 -20.54 1.37
N GLU A 44 -17.24 -20.70 1.76
CA GLU A 44 -18.41 -20.27 0.99
C GLU A 44 -19.39 -19.51 1.88
N PRO A 45 -20.05 -18.43 1.41
CA PRO A 45 -20.92 -17.60 2.26
C PRO A 45 -22.02 -18.38 2.99
N LYS A 46 -22.67 -19.34 2.32
CA LYS A 46 -23.70 -20.19 2.93
C LYS A 46 -23.14 -21.13 4.00
N ALA A 47 -21.92 -21.64 3.82
CA ALA A 47 -21.27 -22.51 4.79
C ALA A 47 -20.82 -21.71 6.01
N LEU A 48 -20.26 -20.51 5.79
CA LEU A 48 -19.86 -19.60 6.85
C LEU A 48 -21.05 -19.15 7.68
N LYS A 49 -22.16 -18.73 7.05
CA LYS A 49 -23.39 -18.33 7.77
C LYS A 49 -23.91 -19.43 8.70
N ARG A 50 -24.07 -20.66 8.20
CA ARG A 50 -24.51 -21.81 9.02
C ARG A 50 -23.54 -22.17 10.13
N TRP A 51 -22.25 -21.91 9.93
CA TRP A 51 -21.25 -22.13 10.97
C TRP A 51 -21.32 -21.04 12.05
N LEU A 52 -21.54 -19.77 11.68
CA LEU A 52 -21.73 -18.67 12.62
C LEU A 52 -23.03 -18.83 13.43
N GLU A 53 -24.13 -19.29 12.82
CA GLU A 53 -25.37 -19.61 13.54
C GLU A 53 -25.11 -20.64 14.66
N ARG A 54 -24.39 -21.72 14.36
CA ARG A 54 -24.02 -22.73 15.38
C ARG A 54 -23.13 -22.17 16.50
N LEU A 55 -22.19 -21.28 16.17
CA LEU A 55 -21.36 -20.62 17.17
C LEU A 55 -22.18 -19.66 18.04
N ASN A 56 -23.13 -18.95 17.46
CA ASN A 56 -24.04 -18.09 18.22
C ASN A 56 -24.88 -18.91 19.20
N ASP A 57 -25.40 -20.07 18.79
CA ASP A 57 -26.11 -20.98 19.70
C ASP A 57 -25.19 -21.48 20.81
N GLU A 58 -23.95 -21.89 20.48
CA GLU A 58 -22.95 -22.40 21.44
C GLU A 58 -22.55 -21.36 22.50
N PHE A 59 -22.46 -20.08 22.12
CA PHE A 59 -22.03 -18.98 23.01
C PHE A 59 -23.18 -18.05 23.45
N GLY A 60 -24.43 -18.46 23.25
CA GLY A 60 -25.62 -17.70 23.66
C GLY A 60 -25.68 -16.29 23.05
N GLY A 61 -25.19 -16.11 21.83
CA GLY A 61 -25.13 -14.82 21.13
C GLY A 61 -24.10 -13.83 21.68
N THR A 62 -23.21 -14.27 22.59
CA THR A 62 -22.17 -13.40 23.15
C THR A 62 -21.13 -13.04 22.09
N LEU A 63 -20.56 -11.83 22.18
CA LEU A 63 -19.58 -11.34 21.23
C LEU A 63 -18.35 -12.25 21.14
N LEU A 64 -17.95 -12.58 19.91
CA LEU A 64 -16.76 -13.37 19.60
C LEU A 64 -15.71 -12.48 18.93
N LEU A 65 -14.44 -12.83 19.12
CA LEU A 65 -13.34 -12.18 18.42
C LEU A 65 -12.64 -13.17 17.50
N PHE A 66 -12.63 -12.87 16.20
CA PHE A 66 -11.98 -13.66 15.17
C PHE A 66 -10.66 -13.03 14.74
N CYS A 67 -9.75 -13.83 14.21
CA CYS A 67 -8.63 -13.33 13.43
C CYS A 67 -8.25 -14.27 12.28
N TYR A 68 -7.71 -13.68 11.21
CA TYR A 68 -7.11 -14.41 10.10
C TYR A 68 -5.97 -13.60 9.46
N GLU A 69 -5.06 -14.29 8.80
CA GLU A 69 -3.94 -13.64 8.11
C GLU A 69 -4.39 -12.89 6.85
N ALA A 70 -3.87 -11.68 6.65
CA ALA A 70 -4.03 -10.96 5.39
C ALA A 70 -3.45 -11.81 4.24
N GLY A 71 -4.27 -12.09 3.24
CA GLY A 71 -3.91 -12.98 2.15
C GLY A 71 -4.73 -12.72 0.87
N PRO A 72 -4.58 -13.56 -0.16
CA PRO A 72 -5.20 -13.35 -1.47
C PRO A 72 -6.74 -13.47 -1.45
N CYS A 73 -7.33 -14.00 -0.37
CA CYS A 73 -8.78 -14.11 -0.22
C CYS A 73 -9.47 -12.78 0.17
N GLY A 74 -8.70 -11.70 0.37
CA GLY A 74 -9.23 -10.36 0.61
C GLY A 74 -9.98 -10.19 1.94
N TYR A 75 -10.91 -9.24 1.97
CA TYR A 75 -11.65 -8.83 3.18
C TYR A 75 -13.10 -9.34 3.23
N GLY A 76 -13.50 -10.24 2.33
CA GLY A 76 -14.86 -10.79 2.28
C GLY A 76 -15.25 -11.56 3.55
N LEU A 77 -14.31 -12.31 4.13
CA LEU A 77 -14.51 -13.02 5.40
C LEU A 77 -14.65 -12.04 6.57
N TYR A 78 -13.79 -11.02 6.65
CA TYR A 78 -13.89 -9.96 7.67
C TYR A 78 -15.29 -9.34 7.67
N ARG A 79 -15.82 -8.98 6.49
CA ARG A 79 -17.13 -8.33 6.36
C ARG A 79 -18.27 -9.22 6.83
N GLN A 80 -18.29 -10.48 6.41
CA GLN A 80 -19.31 -11.44 6.85
C GLN A 80 -19.29 -11.66 8.37
N LEU A 81 -18.10 -11.70 8.98
CA LEU A 81 -17.96 -11.80 10.43
C LEU A 81 -18.48 -10.56 11.15
N THR A 82 -18.17 -9.36 10.63
CA THR A 82 -18.65 -8.10 11.22
C THR A 82 -20.14 -7.87 11.02
N GLU A 83 -20.69 -8.23 9.86
CA GLU A 83 -22.13 -8.17 9.55
C GLU A 83 -22.94 -9.15 10.42
N ALA A 84 -22.32 -10.26 10.83
CA ALA A 84 -22.90 -11.19 11.79
C ALA A 84 -22.85 -10.70 13.25
N GLY A 85 -22.39 -9.47 13.50
CA GLY A 85 -22.34 -8.87 14.84
C GLY A 85 -21.12 -9.24 15.66
N HIS A 86 -20.05 -9.76 15.04
CA HIS A 86 -18.80 -10.12 15.73
C HIS A 86 -17.64 -9.21 15.36
N ASN A 87 -16.55 -9.28 16.15
CA ASN A 87 -15.33 -8.54 15.82
C ASN A 87 -14.34 -9.43 15.11
N CYS A 88 -13.60 -8.88 14.14
CA CYS A 88 -12.56 -9.59 13.43
C CYS A 88 -11.27 -8.75 13.36
N GLN A 89 -10.11 -9.38 13.49
CA GLN A 89 -8.81 -8.78 13.24
C GLN A 89 -8.16 -9.47 12.04
N VAL A 90 -7.92 -8.72 10.96
CA VAL A 90 -7.04 -9.19 9.89
C VAL A 90 -5.60 -8.89 10.31
N VAL A 91 -4.69 -9.85 10.24
CA VAL A 91 -3.33 -9.68 10.77
C VAL A 91 -2.26 -9.78 9.69
N ALA A 92 -1.22 -8.97 9.78
CA ALA A 92 -0.13 -9.01 8.80
C ALA A 92 0.77 -10.24 9.05
N PRO A 93 0.96 -11.15 8.06
CA PRO A 93 1.77 -12.36 8.25
C PRO A 93 3.19 -12.11 8.73
N SER A 94 3.78 -10.96 8.34
CA SER A 94 5.14 -10.56 8.72
C SER A 94 5.27 -10.07 10.16
N LEU A 95 4.16 -9.75 10.83
CA LEU A 95 4.14 -9.27 12.22
C LEU A 95 3.71 -10.34 13.22
N ILE A 96 3.32 -11.54 12.75
CA ILE A 96 2.93 -12.65 13.62
C ILE A 96 4.19 -13.22 14.29
N PRO A 97 4.25 -13.28 15.63
CA PRO A 97 5.38 -13.87 16.34
C PRO A 97 5.67 -15.31 15.88
N LYS A 98 6.93 -15.59 15.55
CA LYS A 98 7.41 -16.93 15.18
C LYS A 98 8.54 -17.35 16.08
N LYS A 99 8.46 -18.56 16.64
CA LYS A 99 9.55 -19.12 17.44
C LYS A 99 10.72 -19.49 16.52
N PRO A 100 11.96 -19.07 16.82
CA PRO A 100 13.13 -19.53 16.06
C PRO A 100 13.18 -21.07 15.99
N GLY A 101 13.43 -21.62 14.81
CA GLY A 101 13.48 -23.07 14.59
C GLY A 101 12.13 -23.75 14.31
N GLU A 102 11.01 -23.03 14.37
CA GLU A 102 9.70 -23.54 13.95
C GLU A 102 9.70 -23.75 12.41
N ARG A 103 9.80 -25.02 11.97
CA ARG A 103 9.89 -25.40 10.55
C ARG A 103 8.67 -26.14 10.01
N ILE A 104 7.78 -26.61 10.88
CA ILE A 104 6.61 -27.38 10.49
C ILE A 104 5.40 -26.44 10.48
N LYS A 105 4.85 -26.22 9.29
CA LYS A 105 3.65 -25.41 9.06
C LYS A 105 2.50 -26.32 8.62
N THR A 106 1.36 -26.24 9.30
CA THR A 106 0.12 -26.94 8.93
C THR A 106 -1.07 -26.07 9.30
N ASP A 107 -2.17 -26.17 8.55
CA ASP A 107 -3.34 -25.31 8.71
C ASP A 107 -3.92 -25.38 10.14
N ARG A 108 -3.97 -26.60 10.72
CA ARG A 108 -4.32 -26.81 12.14
C ARG A 108 -3.42 -26.04 13.10
N ARG A 109 -2.09 -26.07 12.90
CA ARG A 109 -1.13 -25.39 13.79
C ARG A 109 -1.24 -23.88 13.66
N ASP A 110 -1.44 -23.38 12.44
CA ASP A 110 -1.60 -21.96 12.18
C ASP A 110 -2.89 -21.41 12.79
N ALA A 111 -4.02 -22.10 12.61
CA ALA A 111 -5.28 -21.74 13.29
C ALA A 111 -5.13 -21.72 14.82
N LEU A 112 -4.56 -22.76 15.42
CA LEU A 112 -4.31 -22.83 16.87
C LEU A 112 -3.41 -21.70 17.36
N LYS A 113 -2.36 -21.37 16.58
CA LYS A 113 -1.42 -20.30 16.89
C LYS A 113 -2.11 -18.94 16.84
N LEU A 114 -2.92 -18.69 15.81
CA LEU A 114 -3.71 -17.48 15.68
C LEU A 114 -4.67 -17.31 16.87
N ALA A 115 -5.42 -18.35 17.24
CA ALA A 115 -6.33 -18.30 18.40
C ALA A 115 -5.58 -17.98 19.70
N ARG A 116 -4.41 -18.60 19.91
CA ARG A 116 -3.57 -18.36 21.09
C ARG A 116 -3.08 -16.92 21.17
N LEU A 117 -2.52 -16.40 20.07
CA LEU A 117 -1.95 -15.05 20.01
C LEU A 117 -3.05 -13.99 20.07
N LEU A 118 -4.21 -14.25 19.46
CA LEU A 118 -5.38 -13.38 19.54
C LEU A 118 -5.83 -13.23 20.98
N ARG A 119 -6.02 -14.33 21.71
CA ARG A 119 -6.38 -14.30 23.14
C ARG A 119 -5.36 -13.54 23.99
N ALA A 120 -4.08 -13.68 23.67
CA ALA A 120 -2.99 -13.01 24.40
C ALA A 120 -2.90 -11.51 24.09
N GLY A 121 -3.53 -11.02 23.01
CA GLY A 121 -3.38 -9.65 22.54
C GLY A 121 -2.06 -9.39 21.81
N ASP A 122 -1.36 -10.44 21.37
CA ASP A 122 -0.03 -10.36 20.75
C ASP A 122 -0.08 -10.16 19.22
N LEU A 123 -1.29 -10.02 18.66
CA LEU A 123 -1.50 -9.80 17.23
C LEU A 123 -1.58 -8.30 16.89
N THR A 124 -0.96 -7.92 15.78
CA THR A 124 -1.10 -6.58 15.21
C THR A 124 -2.12 -6.60 14.07
N ALA A 125 -3.28 -6.00 14.30
CA ALA A 125 -4.31 -5.86 13.29
C ALA A 125 -3.88 -4.89 12.17
N VAL A 126 -4.20 -5.23 10.92
CA VAL A 126 -4.12 -4.30 9.80
C VAL A 126 -5.40 -3.50 9.68
N TRP A 127 -5.29 -2.30 9.12
CA TRP A 127 -6.47 -1.53 8.73
C TRP A 127 -7.16 -2.21 7.54
N VAL A 128 -8.47 -2.46 7.69
CA VAL A 128 -9.32 -3.02 6.64
C VAL A 128 -10.01 -1.87 5.90
N PRO A 129 -9.81 -1.73 4.57
CA PRO A 129 -10.50 -0.71 3.78
C PRO A 129 -11.98 -1.04 3.59
N GLY A 130 -12.80 0.02 3.50
CA GLY A 130 -14.17 -0.09 2.98
C GLY A 130 -14.19 -0.57 1.52
N THR A 131 -15.36 -0.93 1.01
CA THR A 131 -15.53 -1.50 -0.34
C THR A 131 -15.13 -0.52 -1.45
N GLU A 132 -15.57 0.74 -1.37
CA GLU A 132 -15.19 1.79 -2.31
C GLU A 132 -13.67 2.01 -2.33
N GLN A 133 -13.07 2.02 -1.15
CA GLN A 133 -11.64 2.20 -0.95
C GLN A 133 -10.82 1.02 -1.50
N GLU A 134 -11.30 -0.21 -1.31
CA GLU A 134 -10.71 -1.42 -1.90
C GLU A 134 -10.80 -1.39 -3.43
N ALA A 135 -11.96 -1.02 -3.99
CA ALA A 135 -12.14 -0.91 -5.44
C ALA A 135 -11.19 0.14 -6.07
N MET A 136 -11.03 1.31 -5.45
CA MET A 136 -10.07 2.31 -5.91
C MET A 136 -8.61 1.83 -5.79
N ARG A 137 -8.31 1.02 -4.76
CA ARG A 137 -7.00 0.38 -4.62
C ARG A 137 -6.75 -0.63 -5.74
N ASP A 138 -7.73 -1.44 -6.11
CA ASP A 138 -7.59 -2.38 -7.22
C ASP A 138 -7.37 -1.66 -8.55
N LEU A 139 -8.09 -0.56 -8.80
CA LEU A 139 -7.90 0.27 -9.99
C LEU A 139 -6.47 0.86 -10.07
N THR A 140 -5.98 1.43 -8.97
CA THR A 140 -4.61 1.98 -8.91
C THR A 140 -3.53 0.91 -9.04
N ARG A 141 -3.74 -0.28 -8.46
CA ARG A 141 -2.82 -1.43 -8.57
C ARG A 141 -2.82 -2.05 -9.96
N ALA A 142 -3.98 -2.20 -10.60
CA ALA A 142 -4.06 -2.65 -11.99
C ALA A 142 -3.24 -1.74 -12.93
N ARG A 143 -3.28 -0.42 -12.69
CA ARG A 143 -2.45 0.54 -13.42
C ARG A 143 -0.96 0.37 -13.14
N ASP A 144 -0.59 0.02 -11.92
CA ASP A 144 0.79 -0.32 -11.56
C ASP A 144 1.27 -1.63 -12.21
N ASP A 145 0.40 -2.63 -12.31
CA ASP A 145 0.67 -3.87 -13.03
C ASP A 145 0.90 -3.62 -14.52
N MET A 146 0.07 -2.79 -15.16
CA MET A 146 0.29 -2.38 -16.55
C MET A 146 1.64 -1.65 -16.70
N LYS A 147 2.01 -0.81 -15.72
CA LYS A 147 3.30 -0.11 -15.74
C LYS A 147 4.48 -1.07 -15.59
N SER A 148 4.33 -2.12 -14.78
CA SER A 148 5.31 -3.20 -14.64
C SER A 148 5.47 -3.98 -15.94
N GLN A 149 4.37 -4.31 -16.62
CA GLN A 149 4.38 -4.97 -17.93
C GLN A 149 5.07 -4.11 -18.99
N GLU A 150 4.76 -2.83 -19.07
CA GLU A 150 5.44 -1.88 -19.95
C GLU A 150 6.95 -1.85 -19.67
N GLY A 151 7.34 -1.82 -18.39
CA GLY A 151 8.75 -1.88 -17.98
C GLY A 151 9.45 -3.15 -18.47
N LYS A 152 8.80 -4.31 -18.37
CA LYS A 152 9.33 -5.60 -18.84
C LYS A 152 9.46 -5.64 -20.37
N ALA A 153 8.44 -5.20 -21.11
CA ALA A 153 8.50 -5.13 -22.58
C ALA A 153 9.64 -4.22 -23.05
N ARG A 154 9.79 -3.06 -22.40
CA ARG A 154 10.87 -2.10 -22.66
C ARG A 154 12.26 -2.70 -22.39
N GLN A 155 12.40 -3.51 -21.33
CA GLN A 155 13.66 -4.19 -21.02
C GLN A 155 13.99 -5.27 -22.05
N GLN A 156 13.00 -6.06 -22.47
CA GLN A 156 13.16 -7.10 -23.50
C GLN A 156 13.60 -6.50 -24.84
N LEU A 157 12.93 -5.44 -25.30
CA LEU A 157 13.30 -4.74 -26.53
C LEU A 157 14.73 -4.17 -26.45
N ASN A 158 15.08 -3.51 -25.34
CA ASN A 158 16.43 -2.97 -25.17
C ASN A 158 17.49 -4.07 -25.14
N ALA A 159 17.24 -5.19 -24.45
CA ALA A 159 18.16 -6.32 -24.40
C ALA A 159 18.35 -6.95 -25.79
N PHE A 160 17.27 -7.04 -26.58
CA PHE A 160 17.31 -7.52 -27.95
C PHE A 160 18.16 -6.63 -28.86
N VAL A 161 17.91 -5.33 -28.91
CA VAL A 161 18.71 -4.45 -29.78
C VAL A 161 20.17 -4.36 -29.32
N LEU A 162 20.41 -4.38 -28.01
CA LEU A 162 21.76 -4.34 -27.43
C LEU A 162 22.59 -5.57 -27.81
N ARG A 163 22.04 -6.79 -27.68
CA ARG A 163 22.79 -8.02 -27.99
C ARG A 163 23.12 -8.16 -29.48
N HIS A 164 22.42 -7.42 -30.35
CA HIS A 164 22.72 -7.34 -31.78
C HIS A 164 23.53 -6.08 -32.15
N GLY A 165 24.13 -5.39 -31.17
CA GLY A 165 25.07 -4.29 -31.42
C GLY A 165 24.44 -2.94 -31.73
N HIS A 166 23.12 -2.79 -31.62
CA HIS A 166 22.43 -1.53 -31.86
C HIS A 166 22.35 -0.70 -30.57
N HIS A 167 22.87 0.53 -30.63
CA HIS A 167 22.99 1.41 -29.47
C HIS A 167 22.25 2.72 -29.72
N TRP A 168 21.30 3.05 -28.84
CA TRP A 168 20.72 4.38 -28.80
C TRP A 168 21.76 5.39 -28.28
N PRO A 169 21.96 6.56 -28.92
CA PRO A 169 22.98 7.51 -28.52
C PRO A 169 22.89 7.91 -27.04
N ARG A 170 24.05 7.95 -26.39
CA ARG A 170 24.15 8.33 -24.98
C ARG A 170 23.61 9.75 -24.79
N GLY A 171 22.85 9.96 -23.72
CA GLY A 171 22.27 11.27 -23.38
C GLY A 171 20.99 11.62 -24.12
N LYS A 172 20.57 10.84 -25.14
CA LYS A 172 19.26 11.03 -25.78
C LYS A 172 18.15 10.32 -25.02
N THR A 173 16.98 10.95 -24.96
CA THR A 173 15.77 10.39 -24.34
C THR A 173 15.26 9.17 -25.11
N ARG A 174 14.80 8.14 -24.40
CA ARG A 174 14.17 6.95 -24.97
C ARG A 174 12.64 7.04 -24.89
N TRP A 175 11.96 6.18 -25.64
CA TRP A 175 10.49 6.05 -25.66
C TRP A 175 9.77 7.30 -26.18
N THR A 176 10.46 8.09 -26.99
CA THR A 176 9.90 9.17 -27.80
C THR A 176 9.64 8.66 -29.21
N GLU A 177 8.87 9.41 -29.99
CA GLU A 177 8.66 9.14 -31.42
C GLU A 177 10.00 8.97 -32.16
N THR A 178 10.98 9.85 -31.90
CA THR A 178 12.33 9.72 -32.48
C THR A 178 13.03 8.40 -32.13
N HIS A 179 12.84 7.90 -30.90
CA HIS A 179 13.40 6.61 -30.50
C HIS A 179 12.70 5.45 -31.21
N PHE A 180 11.37 5.52 -31.37
CA PHE A 180 10.62 4.52 -32.14
C PHE A 180 11.00 4.53 -33.63
N ASN A 181 11.11 5.69 -34.26
CA ASN A 181 11.56 5.80 -35.64
C ASN A 181 12.97 5.20 -35.84
N TRP A 182 13.86 5.36 -34.87
CA TRP A 182 15.17 4.70 -34.89
C TRP A 182 15.04 3.18 -34.74
N LEU A 183 14.27 2.69 -33.77
CA LEU A 183 14.03 1.26 -33.60
C LEU A 183 13.47 0.63 -34.90
N GLU A 184 12.50 1.29 -35.53
CA GLU A 184 11.86 0.84 -36.78
C GLU A 184 12.78 0.99 -38.00
N SER A 185 13.83 1.79 -37.93
CA SER A 185 14.84 1.92 -38.98
C SER A 185 15.89 0.80 -38.95
N ILE A 186 15.99 0.05 -37.85
CA ILE A 186 16.94 -1.07 -37.74
C ILE A 186 16.58 -2.13 -38.78
N ARG A 187 17.62 -2.66 -39.46
CA ARG A 187 17.52 -3.73 -40.43
C ARG A 187 18.45 -4.86 -40.02
N PHE A 188 17.96 -6.09 -40.14
CA PHE A 188 18.73 -7.30 -39.93
C PHE A 188 18.89 -8.06 -41.25
N GLU A 189 20.04 -8.69 -41.44
CA GLU A 189 20.27 -9.59 -42.59
C GLU A 189 19.30 -10.79 -42.56
N GLN A 190 19.04 -11.31 -41.36
CA GLN A 190 18.17 -12.45 -41.16
C GLN A 190 16.70 -12.01 -40.99
N PRO A 191 15.76 -12.43 -41.86
CA PRO A 191 14.37 -11.97 -41.83
C PRO A 191 13.64 -12.25 -40.52
N TRP A 192 13.94 -13.38 -39.84
CA TRP A 192 13.31 -13.72 -38.56
C TRP A 192 13.68 -12.76 -37.43
N LEU A 193 14.84 -12.10 -37.47
CA LEU A 193 15.19 -11.07 -36.49
C LEU A 193 14.35 -9.79 -36.68
N GLN A 194 13.97 -9.48 -37.92
CA GLN A 194 13.08 -8.36 -38.21
C GLN A 194 11.68 -8.60 -37.63
N ILE A 195 11.19 -9.84 -37.70
CA ILE A 195 9.92 -10.25 -37.07
C ILE A 195 10.01 -10.05 -35.55
N VAL A 196 11.06 -10.55 -34.90
CA VAL A 196 11.25 -10.41 -33.45
C VAL A 196 11.34 -8.94 -33.03
N LEU A 197 12.04 -8.10 -33.80
CA LEU A 197 12.11 -6.66 -33.54
C LEU A 197 10.72 -6.02 -33.57
N GLN A 198 9.94 -6.31 -34.61
CA GLN A 198 8.60 -5.75 -34.79
C GLN A 198 7.69 -6.15 -33.62
N GLU A 199 7.66 -7.42 -33.25
CA GLU A 199 6.89 -7.93 -32.10
C GLU A 199 7.25 -7.22 -30.79
N TYR A 200 8.54 -6.98 -30.53
CA TYR A 200 8.96 -6.26 -29.33
C TYR A 200 8.60 -4.76 -29.37
N ILE A 201 8.66 -4.12 -30.53
CA ILE A 201 8.19 -2.74 -30.69
C ILE A 201 6.69 -2.66 -30.41
N ASP A 202 5.90 -3.57 -30.99
CA ASP A 202 4.45 -3.60 -30.84
C ASP A 202 4.03 -3.93 -29.40
N ALA A 203 4.73 -4.86 -28.74
CA ALA A 203 4.53 -5.14 -27.32
C ALA A 203 4.75 -3.91 -26.43
N VAL A 204 5.79 -3.12 -26.71
CA VAL A 204 6.04 -1.85 -25.98
C VAL A 204 4.94 -0.83 -26.26
N LYS A 205 4.54 -0.66 -27.53
CA LYS A 205 3.46 0.27 -27.92
C LYS A 205 2.15 -0.11 -27.25
N ALA A 206 1.76 -1.38 -27.32
CA ALA A 206 0.54 -1.89 -26.70
C ALA A 206 0.56 -1.68 -25.18
N ALA A 207 1.65 -2.05 -24.49
CA ALA A 207 1.75 -1.85 -23.04
C ALA A 207 1.73 -0.36 -22.65
N THR A 208 2.37 0.51 -23.45
CA THR A 208 2.34 1.97 -23.24
C THR A 208 0.90 2.50 -23.37
N GLN A 209 0.16 2.05 -24.38
CA GLN A 209 -1.24 2.45 -24.59
C GLN A 209 -2.12 1.99 -23.42
N ARG A 210 -1.97 0.74 -22.94
CA ARG A 210 -2.74 0.21 -21.80
C ARG A 210 -2.53 1.03 -20.53
N VAL A 211 -1.32 1.49 -20.26
CA VAL A 211 -1.03 2.40 -19.14
C VAL A 211 -1.73 3.74 -19.33
N ALA A 212 -1.71 4.30 -20.55
CA ALA A 212 -2.36 5.57 -20.85
C ALA A 212 -3.88 5.47 -20.67
N ASP A 213 -4.51 4.46 -21.28
CA ASP A 213 -5.95 4.22 -21.22
C ASP A 213 -6.43 4.05 -19.77
N LEU A 214 -5.72 3.26 -18.97
CA LEU A 214 -6.10 3.00 -17.59
C LEU A 214 -5.85 4.21 -16.69
N THR A 215 -4.81 5.01 -16.98
CA THR A 215 -4.60 6.30 -16.30
C THR A 215 -5.73 7.27 -16.60
N ASP A 216 -6.19 7.33 -17.86
CA ASP A 216 -7.28 8.20 -18.29
C ASP A 216 -8.63 7.78 -17.67
N GLN A 217 -8.92 6.48 -17.65
CA GLN A 217 -10.09 5.93 -16.97
C GLN A 217 -10.09 6.21 -15.46
N LEU A 218 -8.93 6.08 -14.80
CA LEU A 218 -8.77 6.42 -13.39
C LEU A 218 -9.08 7.89 -13.13
N LEU A 219 -8.53 8.79 -13.94
CA LEU A 219 -8.77 10.23 -13.78
C LEU A 219 -10.23 10.62 -14.08
N ARG A 220 -10.91 9.90 -14.97
CA ARG A 220 -12.35 10.06 -15.23
C ARG A 220 -13.23 9.56 -14.09
N ALA A 221 -12.83 8.48 -13.41
CA ALA A 221 -13.55 7.93 -12.26
C ALA A 221 -13.34 8.75 -10.98
N LEU A 222 -12.18 9.41 -10.86
CA LEU A 222 -11.74 10.12 -9.66
C LEU A 222 -12.80 11.10 -9.08
N PRO A 223 -13.51 11.94 -9.85
CA PRO A 223 -14.51 12.86 -9.29
C PRO A 223 -15.66 12.17 -8.55
N GLY A 224 -15.95 10.90 -8.86
CA GLY A 224 -16.99 10.12 -8.18
C GLY A 224 -16.53 9.45 -6.89
N TRP A 225 -15.24 9.52 -6.55
CA TRP A 225 -14.68 8.89 -5.36
C TRP A 225 -14.86 9.78 -4.13
N SER A 226 -15.29 9.21 -3.00
CA SER A 226 -15.52 9.95 -1.75
C SER A 226 -14.31 10.76 -1.27
N LEU A 227 -13.08 10.33 -1.56
CA LEU A 227 -11.85 11.03 -1.16
C LEU A 227 -11.33 12.03 -2.21
N ALA A 228 -12.06 12.28 -3.30
CA ALA A 228 -11.65 13.23 -4.34
C ALA A 228 -11.30 14.63 -3.83
N PRO A 229 -12.04 15.25 -2.87
CA PRO A 229 -11.67 16.54 -2.32
C PRO A 229 -10.29 16.54 -1.63
N VAL A 230 -9.93 15.43 -0.97
CA VAL A 230 -8.61 15.29 -0.32
C VAL A 230 -7.52 15.06 -1.35
N VAL A 231 -7.82 14.36 -2.45
CA VAL A 231 -6.91 14.27 -3.61
C VAL A 231 -6.57 15.67 -4.13
N ASP A 232 -7.58 16.51 -4.36
CA ASP A 232 -7.39 17.86 -4.87
C ASP A 232 -6.59 18.75 -3.89
N ALA A 233 -6.76 18.55 -2.58
CA ALA A 233 -5.93 19.23 -1.59
C ALA A 233 -4.47 18.77 -1.59
N LEU A 234 -4.20 17.47 -1.67
CA LEU A 234 -2.83 16.92 -1.71
C LEU A 234 -2.07 17.33 -2.96
N VAL A 235 -2.77 17.58 -4.05
CA VAL A 235 -2.22 18.06 -5.33
C VAL A 235 -1.51 19.41 -5.20
N ALA A 236 -1.80 20.19 -4.15
CA ALA A 236 -1.06 21.41 -3.83
C ALA A 236 0.43 21.16 -3.50
N LEU A 237 0.76 19.97 -2.97
CA LEU A 237 2.15 19.61 -2.69
C LEU A 237 2.95 19.44 -3.98
N ARG A 238 4.16 19.99 -3.99
CA ARG A 238 5.08 19.83 -5.11
C ARG A 238 5.39 18.34 -5.30
N GLY A 239 5.27 17.87 -6.55
CA GLY A 239 5.55 16.49 -6.90
C GLY A 239 4.39 15.50 -6.69
N ILE A 240 3.26 15.90 -6.10
CA ILE A 240 2.08 15.04 -5.94
C ILE A 240 1.01 15.45 -6.93
N ASP A 241 0.82 14.72 -8.03
CA ASP A 241 -0.30 14.94 -8.95
C ASP A 241 -1.55 14.14 -8.54
N LYS A 242 -2.64 14.24 -9.32
CA LYS A 242 -3.89 13.54 -9.00
C LYS A 242 -3.65 12.04 -8.88
N LEU A 243 -2.91 11.46 -9.82
CA LEU A 243 -2.55 10.04 -9.80
C LEU A 243 -1.80 9.67 -8.52
N ALA A 244 -0.75 10.40 -8.15
CA ALA A 244 0.04 10.14 -6.96
C ALA A 244 -0.81 10.26 -5.69
N ALA A 245 -1.62 11.32 -5.57
CA ALA A 245 -2.53 11.50 -4.45
C ALA A 245 -3.58 10.38 -4.37
N THR A 246 -4.15 9.96 -5.51
CA THR A 246 -5.09 8.82 -5.57
C THR A 246 -4.42 7.54 -5.12
N VAL A 247 -3.21 7.21 -5.58
CA VAL A 247 -2.47 6.01 -5.13
C VAL A 247 -2.22 6.06 -3.62
N LEU A 248 -1.79 7.20 -3.08
CA LEU A 248 -1.53 7.34 -1.65
C LEU A 248 -2.79 7.15 -0.82
N LEU A 249 -3.87 7.84 -1.18
CA LEU A 249 -5.14 7.71 -0.46
C LEU A 249 -5.77 6.33 -0.68
N ALA A 250 -5.64 5.70 -1.85
CA ALA A 250 -6.13 4.35 -2.14
C ALA A 250 -5.48 3.28 -1.24
N GLU A 251 -4.17 3.40 -1.04
CA GLU A 251 -3.38 2.49 -0.21
C GLU A 251 -3.51 2.77 1.29
N LEU A 252 -3.67 4.03 1.69
CA LEU A 252 -3.60 4.44 3.09
C LEU A 252 -4.96 4.75 3.71
N GLY A 253 -5.98 5.12 2.92
CA GLY A 253 -7.28 5.58 3.41
C GLY A 253 -7.17 6.86 4.23
N ASP A 254 -8.03 6.99 5.24
CA ASP A 254 -7.97 8.09 6.18
C ASP A 254 -6.76 7.96 7.12
N ILE A 255 -5.69 8.69 6.79
CA ILE A 255 -4.46 8.75 7.59
C ILE A 255 -4.58 9.66 8.82
N SER A 256 -5.73 10.30 9.06
CA SER A 256 -6.00 10.99 10.32
C SER A 256 -6.04 10.03 11.51
N ARG A 257 -6.26 8.73 11.28
CA ARG A 257 -6.21 7.65 12.29
C ARG A 257 -4.85 7.48 12.99
N PHE A 258 -3.79 8.06 12.43
CA PHE A 258 -2.47 8.02 13.06
C PHE A 258 -2.32 9.22 14.00
N ASP A 259 -2.00 8.97 15.26
CA ASP A 259 -1.88 10.01 16.30
C ASP A 259 -0.78 11.03 15.99
N SER A 260 0.24 10.60 15.24
CA SER A 260 1.34 11.45 14.82
C SER A 260 1.85 11.11 13.43
N PRO A 261 2.45 12.07 12.71
CA PRO A 261 3.07 11.81 11.42
C PRO A 261 4.28 10.86 11.54
N LYS A 262 4.93 10.79 12.71
CA LYS A 262 6.03 9.84 12.96
C LYS A 262 5.54 8.39 12.91
N GLN A 263 4.36 8.13 13.44
CA GLN A 263 3.73 6.80 13.37
C GLN A 263 3.43 6.41 11.91
N LEU A 264 2.92 7.35 11.11
CA LEU A 264 2.70 7.11 9.68
C LEU A 264 4.02 6.87 8.92
N MET A 265 5.08 7.63 9.22
CA MET A 265 6.41 7.40 8.62
C MET A 265 6.95 6.00 8.94
N ALA A 266 6.74 5.51 10.18
CA ALA A 266 7.13 4.17 10.60
C ALA A 266 6.28 3.09 9.90
N TYR A 267 4.97 3.31 9.80
CA TYR A 267 4.04 2.44 9.09
C TYR A 267 4.41 2.26 7.61
N LEU A 268 4.88 3.34 6.96
CA LEU A 268 5.36 3.33 5.57
C LEU A 268 6.77 2.75 5.39
N GLY A 269 7.45 2.43 6.50
CA GLY A 269 8.79 1.89 6.49
C GLY A 269 9.86 2.88 6.01
N LEU A 270 9.63 4.18 6.23
CA LEU A 270 10.53 5.27 5.85
C LEU A 270 11.47 5.69 6.99
N VAL A 271 11.34 5.08 8.17
CA VAL A 271 12.19 5.32 9.33
C VAL A 271 13.41 4.38 9.30
N PRO A 272 14.58 4.80 9.81
CA PRO A 272 15.74 3.92 9.91
C PRO A 272 15.47 2.78 10.89
N SER A 273 15.99 1.60 10.57
CA SER A 273 16.20 0.52 11.54
C SER A 273 17.17 0.98 12.62
N GLU A 274 16.97 0.50 13.85
CA GLU A 274 17.79 0.89 14.99
C GLU A 274 18.14 -0.34 15.85
N HIS A 275 19.43 -0.51 16.10
CA HIS A 275 19.98 -1.46 17.07
C HIS A 275 20.71 -0.66 18.15
N SER A 276 20.12 -0.61 19.33
CA SER A 276 20.64 0.14 20.46
C SER A 276 20.83 -0.79 21.66
N THR A 277 22.01 -0.75 22.28
CA THR A 277 22.34 -1.51 23.50
C THR A 277 23.10 -0.60 24.47
N GLY A 278 22.57 -0.44 25.68
CA GLY A 278 23.12 0.52 26.65
C GLY A 278 23.25 1.93 26.05
N ALA A 279 24.46 2.48 26.07
CA ALA A 279 24.78 3.80 25.49
C ALA A 279 25.06 3.77 23.97
N ARG A 280 25.14 2.59 23.34
CA ARG A 280 25.50 2.47 21.93
C ARG A 280 24.26 2.50 21.06
N ARG A 281 24.17 3.48 20.16
CA ARG A 281 23.08 3.63 19.19
C ARG A 281 23.60 3.43 17.77
N ARG A 282 23.05 2.45 17.05
CA ARG A 282 23.37 2.20 15.63
C ARG A 282 22.11 2.26 14.78
N GLN A 283 22.06 3.21 13.86
CA GLN A 283 20.99 3.31 12.86
C GLN A 283 21.42 2.70 11.52
N GLY A 284 20.52 1.95 10.90
CA GLY A 284 20.75 1.26 9.62
C GLY A 284 19.91 1.83 8.47
N ALA A 285 19.64 0.99 7.48
CA ALA A 285 18.74 1.30 6.36
C ALA A 285 17.30 1.52 6.86
N ILE A 286 16.46 2.13 6.01
CA ILE A 286 15.02 2.22 6.31
C ILE A 286 14.41 0.83 6.49
N THR A 287 13.37 0.71 7.32
CA THR A 287 12.81 -0.61 7.69
C THR A 287 12.14 -1.34 6.51
N LEU A 288 11.71 -0.61 5.47
CA LEU A 288 10.98 -1.15 4.31
C LEU A 288 9.67 -1.88 4.65
N THR A 289 9.20 -1.75 5.89
CA THR A 289 7.95 -2.34 6.39
C THR A 289 6.72 -1.67 5.77
N GLY A 290 5.58 -2.36 5.80
CA GLY A 290 4.30 -1.83 5.35
C GLY A 290 4.17 -1.68 3.84
N ASN A 291 3.49 -0.64 3.39
CA ASN A 291 2.99 -0.53 2.02
C ASN A 291 4.07 -0.08 1.01
N GLY A 292 4.52 -1.01 0.16
CA GLY A 292 5.53 -0.75 -0.87
C GLY A 292 5.08 0.21 -1.98
N HIS A 293 3.80 0.18 -2.38
CA HIS A 293 3.26 1.06 -3.43
C HIS A 293 3.25 2.52 -2.96
N ALA A 294 2.70 2.77 -1.76
CA ALA A 294 2.68 4.11 -1.17
C ALA A 294 4.10 4.65 -0.94
N ARG A 295 5.01 3.81 -0.40
CA ARG A 295 6.42 4.21 -0.20
C ARG A 295 7.12 4.58 -1.50
N ARG A 296 6.97 3.77 -2.56
CA ARG A 296 7.54 4.08 -3.88
C ARG A 296 6.99 5.40 -4.41
N MET A 297 5.67 5.61 -4.35
CA MET A 297 5.05 6.85 -4.79
C MET A 297 5.62 8.07 -4.06
N LEU A 298 5.77 8.00 -2.74
CA LEU A 298 6.36 9.09 -1.95
C LEU A 298 7.80 9.41 -2.36
N VAL A 299 8.62 8.39 -2.65
CA VAL A 299 10.00 8.57 -3.10
C VAL A 299 10.04 9.20 -4.50
N GLU A 300 9.15 8.79 -5.41
CA GLU A 300 9.01 9.42 -6.73
C GLU A 300 8.62 10.90 -6.61
N CYS A 301 7.60 11.22 -5.80
CA CYS A 301 7.19 12.60 -5.54
C CYS A 301 8.32 13.45 -4.95
N ALA A 302 9.14 12.87 -4.05
CA ALA A 302 10.21 13.57 -3.35
C ALA A 302 11.31 14.10 -4.28
N TRP A 303 11.51 13.49 -5.47
CA TRP A 303 12.47 13.99 -6.46
C TRP A 303 12.16 15.42 -6.92
N SER A 304 10.90 15.84 -6.87
CA SER A 304 10.50 17.19 -7.28
C SER A 304 11.08 18.29 -6.39
N TYR A 305 11.50 17.97 -5.16
CA TYR A 305 12.08 18.96 -4.23
C TYR A 305 13.57 19.22 -4.47
N ARG A 306 14.21 18.54 -5.43
CA ARG A 306 15.58 18.86 -5.86
C ARG A 306 15.73 20.25 -6.50
N PHE A 307 14.62 20.78 -6.99
CA PHE A 307 14.56 22.06 -7.68
C PHE A 307 14.29 23.22 -6.68
N PRO A 308 14.66 24.47 -7.02
CA PRO A 308 14.41 25.64 -6.18
C PRO A 308 12.93 25.83 -5.81
N ALA A 309 12.66 26.37 -4.61
CA ALA A 309 11.33 26.60 -4.09
C ALA A 309 10.68 27.83 -4.73
N HIS A 310 9.90 27.65 -5.80
CA HIS A 310 9.16 28.73 -6.47
C HIS A 310 7.70 28.32 -6.73
N GLN A 311 6.76 29.27 -6.69
CA GLN A 311 5.36 29.06 -7.07
C GLN A 311 5.15 29.32 -8.57
N THR A 312 5.55 28.36 -9.40
CA THR A 312 5.35 28.46 -10.85
C THR A 312 3.86 28.50 -11.21
N MET A 313 3.53 29.06 -12.38
CA MET A 313 2.15 29.06 -12.91
C MET A 313 1.56 27.66 -13.00
N HIS A 314 2.38 26.66 -13.35
CA HIS A 314 1.99 25.25 -13.35
C HIS A 314 1.54 24.78 -11.96
N LEU A 315 2.31 25.08 -10.90
CA LEU A 315 1.96 24.68 -9.54
C LEU A 315 0.70 25.41 -9.04
N LYS A 316 0.54 26.69 -9.37
CA LYS A 316 -0.68 27.46 -9.04
C LYS A 316 -1.92 26.89 -9.73
N ARG A 317 -1.83 26.60 -11.03
CA ARG A 317 -2.93 25.98 -11.80
C ARG A 317 -3.28 24.60 -11.28
N LYS A 318 -2.27 23.81 -10.91
CA LYS A 318 -2.43 22.47 -10.35
C LYS A 318 -3.16 22.51 -9.01
N ALA A 319 -2.83 23.47 -8.15
CA ALA A 319 -3.43 23.65 -6.84
C ALA A 319 -4.77 24.44 -6.86
N LYS A 320 -5.37 24.69 -8.02
CA LYS A 320 -6.56 25.56 -8.14
C LYS A 320 -7.73 25.08 -7.27
N ASP A 321 -7.93 23.77 -7.20
CA ASP A 321 -9.04 23.12 -6.49
C ASP A 321 -8.69 22.80 -5.02
N ALA A 322 -7.44 23.07 -4.60
CA ALA A 322 -7.02 22.87 -3.22
C ALA A 322 -7.53 24.00 -2.32
N SER A 323 -7.78 23.68 -1.04
CA SER A 323 -8.12 24.69 -0.03
C SER A 323 -6.96 25.66 0.23
N GLU A 324 -7.24 26.85 0.75
CA GLU A 324 -6.21 27.80 1.16
C GLU A 324 -5.31 27.25 2.28
N ALA A 325 -5.87 26.45 3.19
CA ALA A 325 -5.09 25.75 4.22
C ALA A 325 -4.09 24.76 3.60
N ALA A 326 -4.53 23.95 2.64
CA ALA A 326 -3.67 23.01 1.94
C ALA A 326 -2.58 23.73 1.13
N LYS A 327 -2.92 24.84 0.45
CA LYS A 327 -1.94 25.70 -0.26
C LYS A 327 -0.89 26.28 0.68
N ALA A 328 -1.30 26.75 1.86
CA ALA A 328 -0.38 27.28 2.87
C ALA A 328 0.56 26.20 3.43
N ILE A 329 0.04 25.00 3.73
CA ILE A 329 0.85 23.84 4.14
C ILE A 329 1.83 23.47 3.02
N ALA A 330 1.36 23.39 1.78
CA ALA A 330 2.18 23.03 0.63
C ALA A 330 3.33 24.03 0.38
N TRP A 331 3.09 25.34 0.59
CA TRP A 331 4.15 26.34 0.49
C TRP A 331 5.20 26.20 1.60
N ARG A 332 4.77 25.91 2.84
CA ARG A 332 5.70 25.59 3.94
C ARG A 332 6.51 24.34 3.63
N ALA A 333 5.86 23.30 3.08
CA ALA A 333 6.52 22.07 2.63
C ALA A 333 7.57 22.35 1.56
N GLN A 334 7.23 23.14 0.54
CA GLN A 334 8.14 23.45 -0.55
C GLN A 334 9.41 24.15 -0.07
N LYS A 335 9.30 25.20 0.76
CA LYS A 335 10.47 25.88 1.34
C LYS A 335 11.35 24.89 2.12
N ARG A 336 10.74 24.18 3.08
CA ARG A 336 11.46 23.28 3.98
C ARG A 336 12.14 22.12 3.25
N LEU A 337 11.41 21.43 2.38
CA LEU A 337 11.90 20.22 1.72
C LEU A 337 12.95 20.54 0.65
N CYS A 338 12.81 21.65 -0.09
CA CYS A 338 13.83 22.11 -1.02
C CYS A 338 15.13 22.51 -0.29
N ASP A 339 15.03 23.25 0.81
CA ASP A 339 16.19 23.63 1.61
C ASP A 339 16.86 22.40 2.23
N ARG A 340 16.06 21.47 2.76
CA ARG A 340 16.56 20.21 3.32
C ARG A 340 17.28 19.36 2.27
N TYR A 341 16.74 19.29 1.05
CA TYR A 341 17.38 18.59 -0.06
C TYR A 341 18.74 19.21 -0.37
N ARG A 342 18.80 20.55 -0.48
CA ARG A 342 20.03 21.29 -0.76
C ARG A 342 21.08 21.05 0.31
N GLN A 343 20.72 21.17 1.59
CA GLN A 343 21.61 20.94 2.73
C GLN A 343 22.22 19.53 2.71
N LEU A 344 21.40 18.49 2.52
CA LEU A 344 21.89 17.11 2.52
C LEU A 344 22.76 16.80 1.30
N SER A 345 22.38 17.33 0.13
CA SER A 345 23.15 17.18 -1.10
C SER A 345 24.51 17.87 -1.00
N GLN A 346 24.55 19.10 -0.49
CA GLN A 346 25.79 19.86 -0.25
C GLN A 346 26.70 19.20 0.79
N ALA A 347 26.13 18.49 1.76
CA ALA A 347 26.87 17.66 2.71
C ALA A 347 27.41 16.33 2.10
N GLY A 348 27.36 16.18 0.77
CA GLY A 348 27.90 15.03 0.04
C GLY A 348 27.11 13.72 0.23
N LYS A 349 25.87 13.79 0.73
CA LYS A 349 25.04 12.59 0.92
C LYS A 349 24.59 12.01 -0.43
N ASN A 350 24.52 10.69 -0.51
CA ASN A 350 24.01 10.00 -1.70
C ASN A 350 22.60 10.52 -2.05
N ILE A 351 22.40 10.98 -3.29
CA ILE A 351 21.16 11.64 -3.73
C ILE A 351 19.93 10.75 -3.52
N LYS A 352 20.04 9.43 -3.69
CA LYS A 352 18.92 8.51 -3.46
C LYS A 352 18.52 8.49 -1.98
N LEU A 353 19.49 8.54 -1.07
CA LEU A 353 19.24 8.64 0.37
C LEU A 353 18.65 10.01 0.74
N VAL A 354 19.09 11.09 0.08
CA VAL A 354 18.49 12.42 0.23
C VAL A 354 17.01 12.37 -0.15
N CYS A 355 16.66 11.79 -1.31
CA CYS A 355 15.27 11.64 -1.73
C CYS A 355 14.42 10.83 -0.74
N VAL A 356 14.96 9.75 -0.17
CA VAL A 356 14.26 8.98 0.88
C VAL A 356 14.03 9.83 2.14
N ALA A 357 15.00 10.64 2.55
CA ALA A 357 14.85 11.54 3.69
C ALA A 357 13.78 12.62 3.44
N ILE A 358 13.72 13.17 2.21
CA ILE A 358 12.69 14.10 1.79
C ILE A 358 11.32 13.42 1.74
N ALA A 359 11.22 12.20 1.21
CA ALA A 359 9.99 11.43 1.19
C ALA A 359 9.44 11.20 2.60
N ARG A 360 10.32 10.84 3.55
CA ARG A 360 9.96 10.69 4.96
C ARG A 360 9.37 11.98 5.53
N GLU A 361 9.95 13.13 5.25
CA GLU A 361 9.45 14.40 5.78
C GLU A 361 8.18 14.89 5.04
N LEU A 362 8.05 14.62 3.74
CA LEU A 362 6.85 14.87 2.94
C LEU A 362 5.62 14.19 3.54
N VAL A 363 5.75 12.99 4.10
CA VAL A 363 4.67 12.29 4.83
C VAL A 363 4.07 13.15 5.93
N GLY A 364 4.88 13.95 6.64
CA GLY A 364 4.39 14.84 7.68
C GLY A 364 3.47 15.93 7.13
N PHE A 365 3.80 16.50 5.97
CA PHE A 365 2.98 17.50 5.30
C PHE A 365 1.72 16.91 4.68
N ILE A 366 1.79 15.69 4.13
CA ILE A 366 0.62 14.95 3.66
C ILE A 366 -0.34 14.72 4.83
N TRP A 367 0.17 14.23 5.98
CA TRP A 367 -0.64 14.02 7.17
C TRP A 367 -1.29 15.31 7.69
N ASP A 368 -0.55 16.43 7.70
CA ASP A 368 -1.06 17.75 8.09
C ASP A 368 -2.24 18.18 7.19
N ILE A 369 -2.09 18.09 5.86
CA ILE A 369 -3.19 18.39 4.91
C ILE A 369 -4.38 17.46 5.15
N VAL A 370 -4.16 16.15 5.23
CA VAL A 370 -5.26 15.18 5.37
C VAL A 370 -6.05 15.41 6.66
N ARG A 371 -5.39 15.75 7.78
CA ARG A 371 -6.11 16.08 9.03
C ARG A 371 -7.01 17.30 8.92
N HIS A 372 -6.66 18.27 8.09
CA HIS A 372 -7.49 19.45 7.87
C HIS A 372 -8.66 19.20 6.90
N GLU A 373 -8.48 18.29 5.94
CA GLU A 373 -9.45 18.08 4.85
C GLU A 373 -10.39 16.90 5.10
N MET A 374 -9.95 15.83 5.77
CA MET A 374 -10.79 14.65 6.03
C MET A 374 -12.09 14.97 6.78
N PRO A 375 -12.10 15.84 7.82
CA PRO A 375 -13.34 16.21 8.49
C PRO A 375 -14.36 16.94 7.59
N ARG A 376 -13.92 17.48 6.44
CA ARG A 376 -14.78 18.18 5.47
C ARG A 376 -15.39 17.22 4.45
N VAL A 377 -14.86 16.00 4.36
CA VAL A 377 -15.45 14.95 3.53
C VAL A 377 -16.68 14.43 4.25
N GLN A 378 -17.86 14.64 3.67
CA GLN A 378 -19.07 13.95 4.11
C GLN A 378 -18.95 12.48 3.71
N ILE A 379 -18.29 11.68 4.56
CA ILE A 379 -18.35 10.23 4.43
C ILE A 379 -19.75 9.84 4.88
N ALA A 380 -20.61 9.42 3.94
CA ALA A 380 -21.87 8.79 4.31
C ALA A 380 -21.55 7.70 5.36
N PRO A 381 -22.21 7.68 6.53
CA PRO A 381 -21.85 6.73 7.57
C PRO A 381 -21.90 5.32 6.98
N ALA A 382 -20.82 4.56 7.20
CA ALA A 382 -20.84 3.12 6.91
C ALA A 382 -22.10 2.55 7.56
N GLY A 383 -22.96 1.92 6.76
CA GLY A 383 -24.24 1.39 7.21
C GLY A 383 -24.06 0.66 8.54
N ARG A 384 -24.80 1.10 9.55
CA ARG A 384 -24.85 0.49 10.88
C ARG A 384 -25.46 -0.90 10.81
#